data_AF-A0A8I0SEY7-F1
#
_entry.id   AF-A0A8I0SEY7-F1
#
_cell.length_a   1.000
_cell.length_b   1.000
_cell.length_c   1.000
_cell.angle_alpha   90.00
_cell.angle_beta   90.00
_cell.angle_gamma   90.00
#
_symmetry.space_group_name_H-M   'P 1'
#
loop_
_entity.id
_entity.type
_entity.pdbx_description
1 polymer ?
#
loop_
_entity_poly.entity_id
_entity_poly.type
_entity_poly.pdbx_seq_one_letter_code
_entity_poly.pdbx_strand_id
1 'polypeptide(L)'
;MENQHRKIKGYRELTQEEVDLMNRIKEKGAELLALQAELAGRLDTDVEVKLANARQSIKGHEYEGRPYNVYNGNTDECHEYRRFEEAEPLRWAAIGKTDIQTGIMALVRAVAQPTNC
;
A
#
# COMPACT_ATOMS: atom_id res chain seq x y z
N MET A 1 -39.96 0.65 6.51
CA MET A 1 -38.77 -0.21 6.64
C MET A 1 -38.26 -0.03 8.06
N GLU A 2 -38.44 -1.03 8.92
CA GLU A 2 -38.11 -0.93 10.35
C GLU A 2 -36.63 -0.63 10.54
N ASN A 3 -36.35 0.40 11.33
CA ASN A 3 -35.01 0.87 11.66
C ASN A 3 -34.14 -0.28 12.18
N GLN A 4 -33.25 -0.79 11.33
CA GLN A 4 -32.28 -1.83 11.63
C GLN A 4 -31.14 -1.35 12.54
N HIS A 5 -31.36 -0.29 13.32
CA HIS A 5 -30.45 0.23 14.32
C HIS A 5 -30.69 -0.55 15.62
N ARG A 6 -30.44 -1.87 15.58
CA ARG A 6 -30.37 -2.67 16.81
C ARG A 6 -29.21 -2.15 17.63
N LYS A 7 -29.52 -1.62 18.82
CA LYS A 7 -28.56 -1.17 19.83
C LYS A 7 -27.38 -2.13 19.91
N ILE A 8 -26.22 -1.69 19.42
CA ILE A 8 -24.96 -2.40 19.68
C ILE A 8 -24.57 -2.00 21.11
N LYS A 9 -24.58 -2.97 22.02
CA LYS A 9 -24.23 -2.78 23.43
C LYS A 9 -22.85 -2.11 23.54
N GLY A 10 -22.75 -0.95 24.22
CA GLY A 10 -21.50 -0.19 24.41
C GLY A 10 -21.27 0.98 23.45
N TYR A 11 -22.24 1.31 22.59
CA TYR A 11 -22.20 2.48 21.70
C TYR A 11 -23.40 3.41 21.95
N ARG A 12 -23.21 4.70 21.70
CA ARG A 12 -24.30 5.67 21.65
C ARG A 12 -25.22 5.41 20.46
N GLU A 13 -26.44 5.94 20.52
CA GLU A 13 -27.32 5.96 19.35
C GLU A 13 -26.77 6.97 18.33
N LEU A 14 -26.70 6.52 17.07
CA LEU A 14 -26.26 7.35 15.93
C LEU A 14 -27.49 7.89 15.21
N THR A 15 -27.42 9.14 14.77
CA THR A 15 -28.39 9.69 13.84
C THR A 15 -28.16 9.13 12.44
N GLN A 16 -29.17 9.23 11.58
CA GLN A 16 -29.02 8.81 10.18
C GLN A 16 -27.90 9.58 9.48
N GLU A 17 -27.75 10.89 9.76
CA GLU A 17 -26.68 11.72 9.21
C GLU A 17 -25.29 11.20 9.58
N GLU A 18 -25.11 10.72 10.81
CA GLU A 18 -23.85 10.15 11.28
C GLU A 18 -23.55 8.80 10.62
N VAL A 19 -24.57 7.97 10.42
CA VAL A 19 -24.46 6.72 9.67
C VAL A 19 -24.06 6.99 8.22
N ASP A 20 -24.68 7.97 7.58
CA ASP A 20 -24.38 8.37 6.21
C ASP A 20 -22.95 8.94 6.10
N LEU A 21 -22.50 9.70 7.10
CA LEU A 21 -21.12 10.17 7.19
C LEU A 21 -20.13 8.99 7.32
N MET A 22 -20.40 8.01 8.18
CA MET A 22 -19.54 6.81 8.29
C MET A 22 -19.45 6.04 6.97
N ASN A 23 -20.57 5.89 6.26
CA ASN A 23 -20.59 5.18 4.98
C ASN A 23 -19.74 5.92 3.93
N ARG A 24 -19.86 7.24 3.84
CA ARG A 24 -19.01 8.07 2.95
C ARG A 24 -17.53 7.96 3.31
N ILE A 25 -17.18 7.94 4.60
CA ILE A 25 -15.78 7.74 5.06
C ILE A 25 -15.27 6.38 4.57
N LYS A 26 -16.05 5.31 4.77
CA LYS A 26 -15.67 3.95 4.36
C LYS A 26 -15.54 3.82 2.85
N GLU A 27 -16.43 4.44 2.09
CA GLU A 27 -16.38 4.50 0.62
C GLU A 27 -15.06 5.14 0.15
N LYS A 28 -14.69 6.30 0.70
CA LYS A 28 -13.40 6.93 0.38
C LYS A 28 -12.20 6.11 0.83
N GLY A 29 -12.31 5.41 1.96
CA GLY A 29 -11.30 4.43 2.36
C GLY A 29 -11.11 3.31 1.33
N ALA A 30 -12.20 2.79 0.78
CA ALA A 30 -12.14 1.75 -0.25
C ALA A 30 -11.54 2.27 -1.58
N GLU A 31 -11.91 3.48 -2.01
CA GLU A 31 -11.31 4.12 -3.18
C GLU A 31 -9.79 4.31 -3.02
N LEU A 32 -9.33 4.80 -1.86
CA LEU A 32 -7.91 4.97 -1.58
C LEU A 32 -7.16 3.63 -1.55
N LEU A 33 -7.78 2.58 -0.99
CA LEU A 33 -7.19 1.23 -0.99
C LEU A 33 -7.12 0.62 -2.39
N ALA A 34 -8.09 0.91 -3.26
CA ALA A 34 -8.03 0.49 -4.66
C ALA A 34 -6.85 1.16 -5.39
N LEU A 35 -6.65 2.47 -5.20
CA LEU A 35 -5.51 3.20 -5.76
C LEU A 35 -4.17 2.69 -5.20
N GLN A 36 -4.12 2.40 -3.90
CA GLN A 36 -2.94 1.80 -3.28
C GLN A 36 -2.62 0.42 -3.88
N ALA A 37 -3.63 -0.40 -4.16
CA ALA A 37 -3.45 -1.71 -4.77
C ALA A 37 -2.95 -1.60 -6.22
N GLU A 38 -3.46 -0.64 -6.99
CA GLU A 38 -2.97 -0.34 -8.33
C GLU A 38 -1.49 0.06 -8.31
N LEU A 39 -1.11 0.98 -7.41
CA LEU A 39 0.29 1.38 -7.22
C LEU A 39 1.16 0.18 -6.84
N ALA A 40 0.73 -0.65 -5.90
CA ALA A 40 1.48 -1.83 -5.47
C ALA A 40 1.72 -2.81 -6.64
N GLY A 41 0.70 -3.08 -7.46
CA GLY A 41 0.84 -3.94 -8.64
C GLY A 41 1.79 -3.37 -9.68
N ARG A 42 1.75 -2.05 -9.91
CA ARG A 42 2.71 -1.37 -10.79
C ARG A 42 4.15 -1.50 -10.27
N LEU A 43 4.35 -1.28 -8.97
CA LEU A 43 5.66 -1.37 -8.34
C LEU A 43 6.23 -2.79 -8.38
N ASP A 44 5.39 -3.80 -8.22
CA ASP A 44 5.78 -5.21 -8.35
C ASP A 44 6.27 -5.53 -9.77
N THR A 45 5.52 -5.07 -10.78
CA THR A 45 5.94 -5.17 -12.19
C THR A 45 7.26 -4.42 -12.42
N ASP A 46 7.43 -3.24 -11.82
CA ASP A 46 8.67 -2.45 -11.92
C ASP A 46 9.88 -3.20 -11.32
N VAL A 47 9.72 -3.95 -10.23
CA VAL A 47 10.77 -4.81 -9.68
C VAL A 47 11.20 -5.84 -10.71
N GLU A 48 10.24 -6.59 -11.26
CA GLU A 48 10.50 -7.67 -12.21
C GLU A 48 11.21 -7.16 -13.47
N VAL A 49 10.69 -6.08 -14.06
CA VAL A 49 11.24 -5.49 -15.29
C VAL A 49 12.64 -4.95 -15.06
N LYS A 50 12.89 -4.20 -13.98
CA LYS A 50 14.22 -3.64 -13.70
C LYS A 50 15.23 -4.73 -13.41
N LEU A 51 14.84 -5.76 -12.66
CA LEU A 51 15.69 -6.91 -12.38
C LEU A 51 16.03 -7.69 -13.67
N ALA A 52 15.05 -7.92 -14.53
CA ALA A 52 15.26 -8.61 -15.80
C ALA A 52 16.23 -7.83 -16.71
N ASN A 53 16.03 -6.51 -16.82
CA ASN A 53 16.92 -5.64 -17.60
C ASN A 53 18.35 -5.64 -17.05
N ALA A 54 18.53 -5.51 -15.73
CA ALA A 54 19.83 -5.56 -15.07
C ALA A 54 20.52 -6.92 -15.27
N ARG A 55 19.79 -8.03 -15.24
CA ARG A 55 20.34 -9.38 -15.53
C ARG A 55 20.72 -9.55 -16.98
N GLN A 56 19.94 -8.99 -17.90
CA GLN A 56 20.20 -9.07 -19.33
C GLN A 56 21.43 -8.26 -19.72
N SER A 57 21.62 -7.07 -19.14
CA SER A 57 22.73 -6.17 -19.47
C SER A 57 24.11 -6.72 -19.09
N ILE A 58 24.17 -7.64 -18.12
CA ILE A 58 25.40 -8.26 -17.63
C ILE A 58 25.57 -9.72 -18.08
N LYS A 59 24.68 -10.23 -18.93
CA LYS A 59 24.67 -11.64 -19.30
C LYS A 59 25.98 -12.02 -20.00
N GLY A 60 26.70 -12.98 -19.41
CA GLY A 60 27.99 -13.43 -19.93
C GLY A 60 29.17 -12.50 -19.64
N HIS A 61 28.96 -11.44 -18.86
CA HIS A 61 30.05 -10.58 -18.40
C HIS A 61 30.73 -11.22 -17.19
N GLU A 62 32.05 -11.16 -17.17
CA GLU A 62 32.89 -11.62 -16.06
C GLU A 62 34.12 -10.75 -15.91
N TYR A 63 34.66 -10.70 -14.70
CA TYR A 63 35.93 -10.06 -14.39
C TYR A 63 36.78 -11.02 -13.56
N GLU A 64 37.98 -11.33 -14.04
CA GLU A 64 38.89 -12.32 -13.41
C GLU A 64 38.20 -13.67 -13.11
N GLY A 65 37.37 -14.15 -14.06
CA GLY A 65 36.62 -15.41 -13.93
C GLY A 65 35.45 -15.36 -12.93
N ARG A 66 35.11 -14.17 -12.40
CA ARG A 66 33.94 -13.97 -11.54
C ARG A 66 32.79 -13.38 -12.37
N PRO A 67 31.62 -14.03 -12.43
CA PRO A 67 30.50 -13.52 -13.21
C PRO A 67 29.95 -12.24 -12.57
N TYR A 68 29.48 -11.34 -13.43
CA TYR A 68 28.73 -10.19 -12.97
C TYR A 68 27.35 -10.61 -12.45
N ASN A 69 26.88 -9.89 -11.43
CA ASN A 69 25.54 -9.92 -10.88
C ASN A 69 24.99 -8.48 -10.82
N VAL A 70 23.72 -8.34 -10.46
CA VAL A 70 23.05 -7.04 -10.45
C VAL A 70 23.62 -6.05 -9.42
N TYR A 71 24.47 -6.51 -8.50
CA TYR A 71 25.09 -5.69 -7.46
C TYR A 71 26.53 -5.26 -7.77
N ASN A 72 27.25 -5.99 -8.63
CA ASN A 72 28.61 -5.64 -9.05
C ASN A 72 28.68 -5.14 -10.50
N GLY A 73 27.62 -5.31 -11.29
CA GLY A 73 27.52 -4.80 -12.65
C GLY A 73 27.52 -3.27 -12.68
N ASN A 74 28.27 -2.71 -13.64
CA ASN A 74 28.43 -1.26 -13.83
C ASN A 74 27.60 -0.70 -15.00
N THR A 75 26.58 -1.42 -15.46
CA THR A 75 25.67 -0.91 -16.50
C THR A 75 24.60 -0.01 -15.89
N ASP A 76 24.01 0.87 -16.68
CA ASP A 76 22.95 1.78 -16.24
C ASP A 76 21.74 1.02 -15.68
N GLU A 77 21.40 -0.15 -16.22
CA GLU A 77 20.31 -0.99 -15.74
C GLU A 77 20.59 -1.56 -14.35
N CYS A 78 21.85 -1.94 -14.06
CA CYS A 78 22.25 -2.38 -12.72
C CYS A 78 22.18 -1.23 -11.71
N HIS A 79 22.60 -0.03 -12.11
CA HIS A 79 22.49 1.17 -11.26
C HIS A 79 21.02 1.53 -10.98
N GLU A 80 20.16 1.49 -12.00
CA GLU A 80 18.73 1.79 -11.83
C GLU A 80 18.02 0.73 -10.97
N TYR A 81 18.35 -0.56 -11.13
CA TYR A 81 17.80 -1.61 -10.28
C TYR A 81 18.17 -1.38 -8.80
N ARG A 82 19.45 -1.11 -8.51
CA ARG A 82 19.91 -0.82 -7.14
C ARG A 82 19.25 0.42 -6.56
N ARG A 83 19.18 1.52 -7.32
CA ARG A 83 18.48 2.76 -6.89
C ARG A 83 17.00 2.48 -6.59
N PHE A 84 16.34 1.67 -7.40
CA PHE A 84 14.94 1.30 -7.17
C PHE A 84 14.78 0.44 -5.91
N GLU A 85 15.67 -0.54 -5.69
CA GLU A 85 15.69 -1.40 -4.51
C GLU A 85 15.93 -0.59 -3.23
N GLU A 86 16.94 0.30 -3.25
CA GLU A 86 17.29 1.20 -2.13
C GLU A 86 16.16 2.18 -1.77
N ALA A 87 15.33 2.57 -2.74
CA ALA A 87 14.17 3.43 -2.49
C ALA A 87 13.03 2.70 -1.76
N GLU A 88 13.08 1.36 -1.66
CA GLU A 88 12.10 0.50 -0.99
C GLU A 88 10.62 0.83 -1.32
N PRO A 89 10.22 1.02 -2.58
CA PRO A 89 8.92 1.60 -2.92
C PRO A 89 7.74 0.70 -2.49
N LEU A 90 7.89 -0.63 -2.53
CA LEU A 90 6.88 -1.56 -2.02
C LEU A 90 6.66 -1.42 -0.51
N ARG A 91 7.73 -1.15 0.26
CA ARG A 91 7.62 -0.90 1.70
C ARG A 91 6.83 0.39 1.95
N TRP A 92 7.10 1.44 1.19
CA TRP A 92 6.33 2.69 1.27
C TRP A 92 4.86 2.52 0.90
N ALA A 93 4.55 1.73 -0.13
CA ALA A 93 3.17 1.41 -0.48
C ALA A 93 2.45 0.63 0.64
N ALA A 94 3.14 -0.30 1.30
CA ALA A 94 2.59 -1.06 2.43
C ALA A 94 2.33 -0.19 3.67
N ILE A 95 3.22 0.76 3.95
CA ILE A 95 3.00 1.77 5.00
C ILE A 95 1.76 2.59 4.67
N GLY A 96 1.67 3.13 3.45
CA GLY A 96 0.50 3.89 3.01
C GLY A 96 -0.81 3.13 3.17
N LYS A 97 -0.84 1.82 2.85
CA LYS A 97 -2.01 0.96 3.08
C LYS A 97 -2.42 0.94 4.55
N THR A 98 -1.46 0.72 5.44
CA THR A 98 -1.69 0.66 6.89
C THR A 98 -2.18 1.99 7.44
N ASP A 99 -1.60 3.09 6.99
CA ASP A 99 -1.96 4.44 7.42
C ASP A 99 -3.36 4.84 6.93
N ILE A 100 -3.72 4.49 5.69
CA ILE A 100 -5.07 4.66 5.16
C ILE A 100 -6.08 3.91 6.03
N GLN A 101 -5.84 2.62 6.29
CA GLN A 101 -6.75 1.80 7.11
C GLN A 101 -6.89 2.37 8.53
N THR A 102 -5.77 2.77 9.13
CA THR A 102 -5.75 3.34 10.48
C THR A 102 -6.48 4.67 10.53
N GLY A 103 -6.24 5.56 9.56
CA GLY A 103 -6.90 6.85 9.46
C GLY A 103 -8.41 6.72 9.27
N ILE A 104 -8.86 5.84 8.37
CA ILE A 104 -10.29 5.56 8.15
C ILE A 104 -10.94 5.01 9.42
N MET A 105 -10.26 4.10 10.13
CA MET A 105 -10.77 3.57 11.40
C MET A 105 -10.84 4.64 12.51
N ALA A 106 -9.85 5.54 12.57
CA ALA A 106 -9.86 6.67 13.50
C ALA A 106 -11.04 7.62 13.22
N LEU A 107 -11.30 7.93 11.95
CA LEU A 107 -12.45 8.75 11.54
C LEU A 107 -13.78 8.09 11.88
N VAL A 108 -13.96 6.80 11.58
CA VAL A 108 -15.16 6.04 11.96
C VAL A 108 -15.34 6.03 13.48
N ARG A 109 -14.26 5.84 14.25
CA ARG A 109 -14.30 5.89 15.72
C ARG A 109 -14.69 7.26 16.26
N ALA A 110 -14.24 8.34 15.61
CA ALA A 110 -14.61 9.71 15.97
C ALA A 110 -16.11 9.98 15.80
N VAL A 111 -16.73 9.42 14.75
CA VAL A 111 -18.19 9.45 14.60
C VAL A 111 -18.87 8.52 15.61
N ALA A 112 -18.33 7.31 15.83
CA ALA A 112 -18.98 6.28 16.64
C ALA A 112 -19.01 6.60 18.15
N GLN A 113 -18.02 7.34 18.67
CA GLN A 113 -17.90 7.75 20.08
C GLN A 113 -18.26 6.61 21.07
N PRO A 114 -17.51 5.48 21.07
CA PRO A 114 -17.78 4.36 21.97
C PRO A 114 -17.73 4.82 23.44
N THR A 115 -18.67 4.35 24.25
CA THR A 115 -18.82 4.78 25.65
C THR A 115 -18.12 3.86 26.65
N ASN A 116 -17.73 2.67 26.23
CA ASN A 116 -16.96 1.73 27.04
C ASN A 116 -15.53 1.68 26.50
N CYS A 117 -14.62 2.39 27.16
CA CYS A 117 -13.17 2.25 26.99
C CYS A 117 -12.64 1.12 27.88
#